data_AF-A0AA86TGG5-F1
#
_entry.id   AF-A0AA86TGG5-F1
#
_cell.length_a   1.000
_cell.length_b   1.000
_cell.length_c   1.000
_cell.angle_alpha   90.00
_cell.angle_beta   90.00
_cell.angle_gamma   90.00
#
_symmetry.space_group_name_H-M   'P 1'
#
loop_
_entity.id
_entity.type
_entity.pdbx_description
1 polymer ?
#
loop_
_entity_poly.entity_id
_entity_poly.type
_entity_poly.pdbx_seq_one_letter_code
_entity_poly.pdbx_strand_id
1 'polypeptide(L)'
;MGFHITFVNTEFNHNRFVRAHGADFVKGLPDFIFETIPDGLPPTDKDATQDIPSLCDSIRKNCYRPFKELVLKLNSLDAVPPISCIIADGVMGFAGKVAKDLGIPEVQLWTASACGFVGYLQYDELVQRGTATNYKSN
;
A
#
# COMPACT_ATOMS: atom_id res chain seq x y z
N MET A 1 5.50 26.05 8.31
CA MET A 1 5.88 25.04 7.30
C MET A 1 5.45 23.70 7.85
N GLY A 2 4.57 22.99 7.16
CA GLY A 2 4.00 21.71 7.60
C GLY A 2 4.06 20.69 6.48
N PHE A 3 3.58 19.47 6.75
CA PHE A 3 3.48 18.40 5.77
C PHE A 3 2.05 18.33 5.25
N HIS A 4 1.89 18.09 3.95
CA HIS A 4 0.62 17.65 3.40
C HIS A 4 0.69 16.14 3.19
N ILE A 5 -0.22 15.40 3.83
CA ILE A 5 -0.24 13.93 3.82
C ILE A 5 -1.45 13.46 3.04
N THR A 6 -1.22 12.62 2.04
CA THR A 6 -2.28 11.84 1.40
C THR A 6 -2.15 10.39 1.85
N PHE A 7 -3.09 9.94 2.67
CA PHE A 7 -3.14 8.56 3.14
C PHE A 7 -3.96 7.71 2.17
N VAL A 8 -3.28 6.83 1.43
CA VAL A 8 -3.91 6.00 0.40
C VAL A 8 -4.27 4.64 0.96
N ASN A 9 -5.55 4.29 0.89
CA ASN A 9 -6.06 2.96 1.24
C ASN A 9 -6.57 2.21 0.02
N THR A 10 -6.79 0.91 0.17
CA THR A 10 -7.72 0.21 -0.73
C THR A 10 -9.15 0.66 -0.42
N GLU A 11 -10.05 0.61 -1.40
CA GLU A 11 -11.49 0.86 -1.17
C GLU A 11 -12.04 -0.02 -0.04
N PHE A 12 -11.61 -1.29 0.03
CA PHE A 12 -11.95 -2.22 1.10
C PHE A 12 -11.52 -1.71 2.49
N ASN A 13 -10.27 -1.29 2.65
CA ASN A 13 -9.76 -0.78 3.93
C ASN A 13 -10.40 0.56 4.30
N HIS A 14 -10.67 1.42 3.31
CA HIS A 14 -11.37 2.68 3.53
C HIS A 14 -12.78 2.45 4.06
N ASN A 15 -13.53 1.50 3.49
CA ASN A 15 -14.86 1.13 3.96
C ASN A 15 -14.83 0.56 5.39
N ARG A 16 -13.76 -0.15 5.77
CA ARG A 16 -13.55 -0.60 7.16
C ARG A 16 -13.38 0.56 8.12
N PHE A 17 -12.61 1.58 7.77
CA PHE A 17 -12.49 2.79 8.59
C PHE A 17 -13.84 3.50 8.75
N VAL A 18 -14.61 3.63 7.68
CA VAL A 18 -15.95 4.23 7.73
C VAL A 18 -16.89 3.45 8.64
N ARG A 19 -16.86 2.11 8.61
CA ARG A 19 -17.68 1.28 9.51
C ARG A 19 -17.27 1.41 10.97
N ALA A 20 -15.97 1.43 11.24
CA ALA A 20 -15.45 1.46 12.61
C ALA A 20 -15.54 2.85 13.28
N HIS A 21 -15.39 3.92 12.50
CA HIS A 21 -15.23 5.29 13.02
C HIS A 21 -16.21 6.31 12.44
N GLY A 22 -17.07 5.92 11.49
CA GLY A 22 -18.01 6.79 10.80
C GLY A 22 -17.40 7.48 9.57
N ALA A 23 -18.28 7.99 8.69
CA ALA A 23 -17.86 8.67 7.46
C ALA A 23 -17.06 9.96 7.70
N ASP A 24 -17.22 10.59 8.87
CA ASP A 24 -16.47 11.79 9.23
C ASP A 24 -14.97 11.51 9.44
N PHE A 25 -14.60 10.29 9.84
CA PHE A 25 -13.21 9.91 10.07
C PHE A 25 -12.36 10.05 8.80
N VAL A 26 -12.93 9.68 7.65
CA VAL A 26 -12.23 9.71 6.35
C VAL A 26 -12.35 11.03 5.61
N LYS A 27 -13.07 12.02 6.15
CA LYS A 27 -13.08 13.39 5.59
C LYS A 27 -11.71 14.06 5.66
N GLY A 28 -10.85 13.62 6.58
CA GLY A 28 -9.51 14.14 6.76
C GLY A 28 -9.48 15.54 7.37
N LEU A 29 -8.31 16.16 7.28
CA LEU A 29 -7.96 17.51 7.68
C LEU A 29 -7.41 18.27 6.46
N PRO A 30 -7.29 19.62 6.50
CA PRO A 30 -6.78 20.39 5.36
C PRO A 30 -5.40 19.93 4.85
N ASP A 31 -4.57 19.38 5.73
CA ASP A 31 -3.23 18.88 5.45
C ASP A 31 -3.09 17.34 5.60
N PHE A 32 -4.21 16.64 5.81
CA PHE A 32 -4.27 15.18 5.90
C PHE A 32 -5.50 14.66 5.18
N ILE A 33 -5.37 14.17 3.95
CA ILE A 33 -6.49 13.70 3.16
C ILE A 33 -6.41 12.19 2.94
N PHE A 34 -7.58 11.55 2.81
CA PHE A 34 -7.68 10.16 2.42
C PHE A 34 -7.97 10.06 0.93
N GLU A 35 -7.27 9.15 0.26
CA GLU A 35 -7.56 8.74 -1.11
C GLU A 35 -7.67 7.21 -1.16
N THR A 36 -8.32 6.70 -2.20
CA THR A 36 -8.54 5.26 -2.37
C THR A 36 -8.08 4.77 -3.71
N ILE A 37 -7.62 3.51 -3.74
CA ILE A 37 -7.39 2.75 -4.97
C ILE A 37 -8.12 1.39 -4.89
N PRO A 38 -8.53 0.81 -6.03
CA PRO A 38 -9.02 -0.56 -6.05
C PRO A 38 -7.87 -1.55 -5.79
N ASP A 39 -8.14 -2.61 -5.04
CA ASP A 39 -7.19 -3.72 -4.80
C ASP A 39 -7.31 -4.85 -5.84
N GLY A 40 -8.31 -4.78 -6.71
CA GLY A 40 -8.59 -5.75 -7.78
C GLY A 40 -9.42 -6.95 -7.35
N LEU A 41 -9.86 -7.01 -6.09
CA LEU A 41 -10.77 -8.05 -5.61
C LEU A 41 -12.25 -7.60 -5.74
N PRO A 42 -13.21 -8.54 -5.79
CA PRO A 42 -14.62 -8.21 -5.75
C PRO A 42 -14.98 -7.47 -4.46
N PRO A 43 -15.91 -6.49 -4.51
CA PRO A 43 -16.40 -5.81 -3.32
C PRO A 43 -16.97 -6.79 -2.30
N THR A 44 -16.69 -6.56 -1.02
CA THR A 44 -17.25 -7.35 0.08
C THR A 44 -17.50 -6.49 1.31
N ASP A 45 -18.65 -6.72 1.96
CA ASP A 45 -19.04 -6.06 3.20
C ASP A 45 -18.52 -6.79 4.45
N LYS A 46 -17.73 -7.86 4.26
CA LYS A 46 -17.16 -8.63 5.37
C LYS A 46 -16.26 -7.74 6.21
N ASP A 47 -16.58 -7.60 7.49
CA ASP A 47 -15.69 -6.93 8.45
C ASP A 47 -14.65 -7.90 9.03
N ALA A 48 -13.82 -8.43 8.15
CA ALA A 48 -12.71 -9.31 8.49
C ALA A 48 -11.57 -9.13 7.50
N THR A 49 -10.40 -9.64 7.83
CA THR A 49 -9.29 -9.75 6.88
C THR A 49 -9.74 -10.50 5.61
N GLN A 50 -9.40 -9.96 4.44
CA GLN A 50 -9.57 -10.64 3.15
C GLN A 50 -8.72 -11.91 3.10
N ASP A 51 -9.01 -12.79 2.14
CA ASP A 51 -8.14 -13.95 1.89
C ASP A 51 -6.73 -13.48 1.51
N ILE A 52 -5.75 -13.74 2.39
CA ILE A 52 -4.40 -13.18 2.28
C ILE A 52 -3.71 -13.60 0.98
N PRO A 53 -3.68 -14.89 0.58
CA PRO A 53 -3.06 -15.29 -0.69
C PRO A 53 -3.69 -14.58 -1.90
N SER A 54 -5.03 -14.53 -1.98
CA SER A 54 -5.74 -13.85 -3.06
C SER A 54 -5.46 -12.35 -3.07
N LEU A 55 -5.41 -11.72 -1.89
CA LEU A 55 -5.09 -10.30 -1.75
C LEU A 55 -3.67 -10.02 -2.22
N CYS A 56 -2.68 -10.79 -1.77
CA CYS A 56 -1.28 -10.63 -2.20
C CYS A 56 -1.11 -10.75 -3.72
N ASP A 57 -1.78 -11.72 -4.36
CA ASP A 57 -1.75 -11.86 -5.81
C ASP A 57 -2.44 -10.68 -6.51
N SER A 58 -3.60 -10.27 -6.02
CA SER A 58 -4.38 -9.19 -6.61
C SER A 58 -3.66 -7.85 -6.52
N ILE A 59 -3.14 -7.45 -5.35
CA ILE A 59 -2.43 -6.17 -5.21
C ILE A 59 -1.20 -6.10 -6.12
N ARG A 60 -0.48 -7.23 -6.26
CA ARG A 60 0.71 -7.32 -7.12
C ARG A 60 0.35 -7.08 -8.59
N LYS A 61 -0.79 -7.59 -9.05
CA LYS A 61 -1.24 -7.50 -10.44
C LYS A 61 -1.97 -6.18 -10.74
N ASN A 62 -2.71 -5.65 -9.77
CA ASN A 62 -3.75 -4.66 -10.03
C ASN A 62 -3.46 -3.26 -9.46
N CYS A 63 -2.67 -3.11 -8.39
CA CYS A 63 -2.53 -1.81 -7.72
C CYS A 63 -1.56 -0.83 -8.40
N TYR A 64 -0.62 -1.30 -9.22
CA TYR A 64 0.40 -0.42 -9.84
C TYR A 64 -0.22 0.71 -10.67
N ARG A 65 -1.15 0.36 -11.58
CA ARG A 65 -1.75 1.35 -12.49
C ARG A 65 -2.62 2.37 -11.75
N PRO A 66 -3.61 1.97 -10.93
CA PRO A 66 -4.43 2.92 -10.18
C PRO A 66 -3.60 3.81 -9.26
N PHE A 67 -2.57 3.26 -8.59
CA PHE A 67 -1.71 4.06 -7.73
C PHE A 67 -0.89 5.08 -8.53
N LYS A 68 -0.35 4.70 -9.70
CA LYS A 68 0.35 5.63 -10.58
C LYS A 68 -0.56 6.75 -11.09
N GLU A 69 -1.78 6.40 -11.51
CA GLU A 69 -2.79 7.37 -11.96
C GLU A 69 -3.16 8.34 -10.83
N LEU A 70 -3.31 7.85 -9.59
CA LEU A 70 -3.56 8.69 -8.42
C LEU A 70 -2.39 9.64 -8.14
N VAL A 71 -1.15 9.18 -8.14
CA VAL A 71 0.04 10.02 -7.91
C VAL A 71 0.14 11.12 -8.98
N LEU A 72 -0.10 10.78 -10.25
CA LEU A 72 -0.10 11.76 -11.35
C LEU A 72 -1.22 12.80 -11.19
N LYS A 73 -2.42 12.36 -10.83
CA LYS A 73 -3.56 13.25 -10.53
C LYS A 73 -3.20 14.22 -9.39
N LEU A 74 -2.67 13.71 -8.27
CA LEU A 74 -2.32 14.54 -7.12
C LEU A 74 -1.25 15.58 -7.47
N ASN A 75 -0.25 15.20 -8.27
CA ASN A 75 0.79 16.12 -8.74
C ASN A 75 0.27 17.19 -9.73
N SER A 76 -0.92 17.03 -10.30
CA SER A 76 -1.52 18.04 -11.20
C SER A 76 -2.56 18.92 -10.53
N LEU A 77 -2.81 18.77 -9.22
CA LEU A 77 -3.75 19.61 -8.48
C LEU A 77 -3.03 20.81 -7.87
N ASP A 78 -3.49 22.03 -8.18
CA ASP A 78 -2.92 23.25 -7.60
C ASP A 78 -3.25 23.42 -6.10
N ALA A 79 -4.26 22.69 -5.60
CA ALA A 79 -4.74 22.79 -4.23
C ALA A 79 -3.81 22.13 -3.20
N VAL A 80 -2.90 21.24 -3.65
CA VAL A 80 -1.98 20.49 -2.79
C VAL A 80 -0.56 20.57 -3.34
N PRO A 81 0.48 20.55 -2.49
CA PRO A 81 1.84 20.56 -2.99
C PRO A 81 2.15 19.27 -3.77
N PRO A 82 3.05 19.31 -4.77
CA PRO A 82 3.53 18.11 -5.44
C PRO A 82 4.09 17.10 -4.45
N ILE A 83 3.88 15.81 -4.74
CA ILE A 83 4.35 14.70 -3.92
C ILE A 83 5.88 14.72 -3.90
N SER A 84 6.42 14.89 -2.70
CA SER A 84 7.86 14.95 -2.44
C SER A 84 8.45 13.63 -1.96
N CYS A 85 7.60 12.70 -1.47
CA CYS A 85 8.01 11.40 -0.97
C CYS A 85 6.80 10.44 -0.96
N ILE A 86 7.06 9.16 -1.21
CA ILE A 86 6.11 8.06 -1.01
C ILE A 86 6.58 7.22 0.16
N ILE A 87 5.73 7.04 1.16
CA ILE A 87 5.95 6.11 2.27
C ILE A 87 5.01 4.92 2.06
N ALA A 88 5.55 3.72 1.91
CA ALA A 88 4.77 2.53 1.61
C ALA A 88 5.18 1.36 2.50
N ASP A 89 4.22 0.47 2.82
CA ASP A 89 4.56 -0.79 3.48
C ASP A 89 5.48 -1.63 2.58
N GLY A 90 6.46 -2.31 3.17
CA GLY A 90 7.47 -3.10 2.45
C GLY A 90 6.89 -4.23 1.59
N VAL A 91 5.67 -4.71 1.86
CA VAL A 91 4.99 -5.68 0.99
C VAL A 91 4.27 -5.05 -0.20
N MET A 92 4.06 -3.73 -0.17
CA MET A 92 3.37 -2.96 -1.23
C MET A 92 4.32 -2.57 -2.35
N GLY A 93 5.04 -3.56 -2.92
CA GLY A 93 6.09 -3.32 -3.91
C GLY A 93 5.68 -2.56 -5.18
N PHE A 94 4.38 -2.50 -5.48
CA PHE A 94 3.86 -1.66 -6.57
C PHE A 94 4.12 -0.17 -6.32
N ALA A 95 4.09 0.30 -5.06
CA ALA A 95 4.28 1.70 -4.70
C ALA A 95 5.74 2.12 -4.92
N GLY A 96 6.71 1.30 -4.49
CA GLY A 96 8.12 1.52 -4.78
C GLY A 96 8.44 1.53 -6.28
N LYS A 97 7.76 0.69 -7.06
CA LYS A 97 7.87 0.73 -8.53
C LYS A 97 7.34 2.04 -9.12
N VAL A 98 6.19 2.53 -8.67
CA VAL A 98 5.63 3.82 -9.10
C VAL A 98 6.55 4.97 -8.71
N ALA A 99 7.05 4.99 -7.48
CA ALA A 99 7.98 6.01 -6.99
C ALA A 99 9.24 6.07 -7.88
N LYS A 100 9.84 4.91 -8.17
CA LYS A 100 10.97 4.79 -9.10
C LYS A 100 10.64 5.31 -10.50
N ASP A 101 9.52 4.90 -11.07
CA ASP A 101 9.13 5.27 -12.44
C ASP A 101 8.83 6.77 -12.59
N LEU A 102 8.45 7.44 -11.50
CA LEU A 102 8.15 8.87 -11.46
C LEU A 102 9.28 9.72 -10.88
N GLY A 103 10.40 9.11 -10.48
CA GLY A 103 11.53 9.82 -9.88
C GLY A 103 11.23 10.44 -8.51
N ILE A 104 10.27 9.87 -7.77
CA ILE A 104 9.87 10.32 -6.43
C ILE A 104 10.64 9.53 -5.37
N PRO A 105 11.23 10.16 -4.34
CA PRO A 105 11.82 9.47 -3.20
C PRO A 105 10.85 8.50 -2.52
N GLU A 106 11.35 7.34 -2.10
CA GLU A 106 10.55 6.31 -1.41
C GLU A 106 11.18 5.93 -0.07
N VAL A 107 10.31 5.72 0.93
CA VAL A 107 10.66 5.13 2.22
C VAL A 107 9.78 3.92 2.46
N GLN A 108 10.40 2.78 2.73
CA GLN A 108 9.69 1.55 3.06
C GLN A 108 9.45 1.43 4.57
N LEU A 109 8.19 1.21 4.93
CA LEU A 109 7.77 0.92 6.29
C LEU A 109 7.63 -0.60 6.45
N TRP A 110 8.42 -1.19 7.35
CA TRP A 110 8.27 -2.58 7.71
C TRP A 110 7.43 -2.71 8.99
N THR A 111 6.19 -3.18 8.85
CA THR A 111 5.23 -3.25 9.96
C THR A 111 5.38 -4.50 10.82
N ALA A 112 6.06 -5.54 10.33
CA ALA A 112 6.37 -6.74 11.09
C ALA A 112 7.62 -6.56 11.98
N SER A 113 7.92 -7.56 12.81
CA SER A 113 9.07 -7.50 13.73
C SER A 113 10.41 -7.43 12.99
N ALA A 114 11.42 -6.80 13.61
CA ALA A 114 12.78 -6.75 13.06
C ALA A 114 13.39 -8.15 12.86
N CYS A 115 13.12 -9.10 13.76
CA CYS A 115 13.55 -10.49 13.57
C CYS A 115 12.82 -11.16 12.40
N GLY A 116 11.54 -10.84 12.19
CA GLY A 116 10.79 -11.27 11.00
C GLY A 116 11.43 -10.75 9.73
N PHE A 117 11.81 -9.46 9.69
CA PHE A 117 12.50 -8.84 8.55
C PHE A 117 13.79 -9.58 8.17
N VAL A 118 14.62 -9.94 9.15
CA VAL A 118 15.83 -10.74 8.90
C VAL A 118 15.49 -12.08 8.24
N GLY A 119 14.38 -12.70 8.63
CA GLY A 119 13.87 -13.91 7.96
C GLY A 119 13.60 -13.69 6.47
N TYR A 120 13.02 -12.55 6.08
CA TYR A 120 12.81 -12.21 4.66
C TYR A 120 14.14 -11.98 3.93
N LEU A 121 15.09 -11.28 4.55
CA LEU A 121 16.42 -11.05 3.97
C LEU A 121 17.24 -12.34 3.77
N GLN A 122 16.97 -13.36 4.57
CA GLN A 122 17.66 -14.65 4.54
C GLN A 122 16.81 -15.74 3.85
N TYR A 123 15.69 -15.39 3.21
CA TYR A 123 14.77 -16.38 2.67
C TYR A 123 15.45 -17.38 1.73
N ASP A 124 16.29 -16.90 0.81
CA ASP A 124 17.02 -17.76 -0.12
C ASP A 124 17.94 -18.76 0.60
N GLU A 125 18.62 -18.31 1.66
CA GLU A 125 19.47 -19.18 2.50
C GLU A 125 18.63 -20.20 3.26
N LEU A 126 17.47 -19.79 3.79
CA LEU A 126 16.54 -20.68 4.48
C LEU A 126 16.02 -21.78 3.55
N VAL A 127 15.77 -21.44 2.27
CA VAL A 127 15.41 -22.41 1.22
C VAL A 127 16.58 -23.35 0.92
N GLN A 128 17.79 -22.83 0.74
CA GLN A 128 18.98 -23.65 0.47
C GLN A 128 19.25 -24.67 1.58
N ARG A 129 18.98 -24.29 2.84
CA ARG A 129 19.10 -25.17 4.01
C ARG A 129 17.93 -26.13 4.21
N GLY A 130 16.89 -26.07 3.38
CA GLY A 130 15.69 -26.89 3.52
C GLY A 130 14.80 -26.51 4.71
N THR A 131 14.99 -25.32 5.27
CA THR A 131 14.22 -24.79 6.41
C THR A 131 13.04 -23.91 6.00
N ALA A 132 12.97 -23.55 4.72
CA ALA A 132 11.83 -22.93 4.07
C ALA A 132 11.55 -23.64 2.72
N THR A 133 10.30 -23.63 2.28
CA THR A 133 9.91 -24.17 0.97
C THR A 133 9.87 -23.05 -0.06
N ASN A 134 10.33 -23.33 -1.28
CA ASN A 134 10.12 -22.45 -2.42
C ASN A 134 8.62 -22.39 -2.74
N TYR A 135 8.02 -21.21 -2.56
CA TYR A 135 6.66 -20.99 -3.05
C TYR A 135 6.74 -20.68 -4.54
N LYS A 136 6.43 -21.66 -5.40
CA LYS A 136 6.21 -21.40 -6.82
C LYS A 136 4.89 -20.66 -6.97
N SER A 137 4.94 -19.35 -7.18
CA SER A 137 3.78 -18.60 -7.68
C SER A 137 3.47 -19.12 -9.08
N ASN A 138 2.30 -19.74 -9.26
CA ASN A 138 1.72 -20.04 -10.58
C ASN A 138 1.42 -18.76 -11.35
#